data_AF-A0A3P7PQV1-F1
#
_entry.id   AF-A0A3P7PQV1-F1
#
_cell.length_a   1.000
_cell.length_b   1.000
_cell.length_c   1.000
_cell.angle_alpha   90.00
_cell.angle_beta   90.00
_cell.angle_gamma   90.00
#
_symmetry.space_group_name_H-M   'P 1'
#
loop_
_entity.id
_entity.type
_entity.pdbx_description
1 polymer ?
#
loop_
_entity_poly.entity_id
_entity_poly.type
_entity_poly.pdbx_seq_one_letter_code
_entity_poly.pdbx_strand_id
1 'polypeptide(L)'
;MKNIGMFYFTGTQSSYYVAKELKEALLKKGYNVKMYKLEKALNNTVEVDPKRFDMLGFVLPIYGFGSPRIAKAYVDALPRNNAKVFIIRTGCSNGWINKSASISLMHQLRKKWYDVFYDRILIVSSNWLLDMEEDVVKRLYEVTRDKKIPHIVKEITEETRRKHHRDFFREVLVTVIHFFEEQVGARLYGRSLWANKKCTKCRLCEKRCPVGNINFETGSFRAGWQCIWCMKCVYSCPENAIHSRGLDIVQFKNGFNYKWIINRRFNQKKLNVNKKLWKYMEDKEK
;
A
#
# COMPACT_ATOMS: atom_id res chain seq x y z
N MET A 1 7.50 -8.95 -26.86
CA MET A 1 7.50 -8.06 -25.68
C MET A 1 6.62 -8.68 -24.62
N LYS A 2 7.14 -8.92 -23.40
CA LYS A 2 6.35 -9.50 -22.29
C LYS A 2 5.35 -8.47 -21.75
N ASN A 3 4.12 -8.90 -21.49
CA ASN A 3 3.01 -8.10 -20.96
C ASN A 3 2.91 -8.27 -19.44
N ILE A 4 2.88 -7.14 -18.72
CA ILE A 4 2.71 -7.10 -17.27
C ILE A 4 1.36 -6.46 -16.92
N GLY A 5 0.56 -7.18 -16.14
CA GLY A 5 -0.62 -6.64 -15.46
C GLY A 5 -0.24 -6.22 -14.05
N MET A 6 -0.07 -4.92 -13.82
CA MET A 6 0.35 -4.38 -12.52
C MET A 6 -0.82 -3.77 -11.76
N PHE A 7 -1.19 -4.37 -10.64
CA PHE A 7 -2.27 -3.95 -9.75
C PHE A 7 -1.69 -3.18 -8.57
N TYR A 8 -2.29 -2.05 -8.25
CA TYR A 8 -1.87 -1.26 -7.09
C TYR A 8 -3.07 -0.84 -6.26
N PHE A 9 -2.87 -0.78 -4.95
CA PHE A 9 -3.79 -0.16 -4.03
C PHE A 9 -3.09 0.98 -3.31
N THR A 10 -3.81 2.05 -2.98
CA THR A 10 -3.22 3.13 -2.18
C THR A 10 -4.28 3.86 -1.36
N GLY A 11 -3.93 4.14 -0.12
CA GLY A 11 -4.66 5.08 0.73
C GLY A 11 -4.19 6.51 0.49
N THR A 12 -2.92 6.78 0.83
CA THR A 12 -2.30 8.12 0.87
C THR A 12 -1.27 8.36 -0.23
N GLN A 13 -1.43 7.70 -1.38
CA GLN A 13 -0.66 7.86 -2.62
C GLN A 13 0.78 7.33 -2.64
N SER A 14 1.40 6.97 -1.52
CA SER A 14 2.80 6.48 -1.52
C SER A 14 2.99 5.25 -2.43
N SER A 15 2.14 4.22 -2.29
CA SER A 15 2.16 3.03 -3.15
C SER A 15 1.86 3.33 -4.62
N TYR A 16 1.05 4.36 -4.91
CA TYR A 16 0.77 4.77 -6.29
C TYR A 16 2.01 5.35 -6.96
N TYR A 17 2.76 6.20 -6.26
CA TYR A 17 4.00 6.75 -6.81
C TYR A 17 5.06 5.66 -7.00
N VAL A 18 5.19 4.72 -6.07
CA VAL A 18 6.04 3.54 -6.26
C VAL A 18 5.64 2.74 -7.51
N ALA A 19 4.34 2.47 -7.68
CA ALA A 19 3.85 1.78 -8.87
C ALA A 19 4.14 2.57 -10.15
N LYS A 20 3.96 3.90 -10.12
CA LYS A 20 4.26 4.78 -11.26
C LYS A 20 5.74 4.70 -11.67
N GLU A 21 6.68 4.86 -10.73
CA GLU A 21 8.11 4.74 -11.02
C GLU A 21 8.48 3.34 -11.55
N LEU A 22 7.90 2.30 -10.95
CA LEU A 22 8.13 0.92 -11.37
C LEU A 22 7.64 0.68 -12.81
N LYS A 23 6.45 1.20 -13.16
CA LYS A 23 5.91 1.15 -14.52
C LYS A 23 6.87 1.80 -15.50
N GLU A 24 7.27 3.04 -15.24
CA GLU A 24 8.15 3.81 -16.13
C GLU A 24 9.50 3.10 -16.33
N ALA A 25 10.07 2.53 -15.28
CA ALA A 25 11.32 1.79 -15.36
C ALA A 25 11.19 0.45 -16.11
N LEU A 26 10.09 -0.27 -15.97
CA LEU A 26 9.81 -1.51 -16.72
C LEU A 26 9.56 -1.24 -18.21
N LEU A 27 8.86 -0.15 -18.55
CA LEU A 27 8.66 0.28 -19.94
C LEU A 27 10.02 0.55 -20.62
N LYS A 28 10.96 1.20 -19.93
CA LYS A 28 12.34 1.43 -20.42
C LYS A 28 13.14 0.13 -20.64
N LYS A 29 12.72 -0.99 -20.04
CA LYS A 29 13.30 -2.33 -20.27
C LYS A 29 12.57 -3.12 -21.36
N GLY A 30 11.67 -2.50 -22.12
CA GLY A 30 10.98 -3.13 -23.24
C GLY A 30 9.83 -4.05 -22.83
N TYR A 31 9.23 -3.84 -21.65
CA TYR A 31 8.00 -4.52 -21.22
C TYR A 31 6.78 -3.68 -21.57
N ASN A 32 5.64 -4.33 -21.84
CA ASN A 32 4.36 -3.65 -21.94
C ASN A 32 3.64 -3.72 -20.59
N VAL A 33 3.43 -2.59 -19.93
CA VAL A 33 2.88 -2.57 -18.57
C VAL A 33 1.51 -1.88 -18.54
N LYS A 34 0.46 -2.65 -18.25
CA LYS A 34 -0.87 -2.13 -17.94
C LYS A 34 -1.01 -2.01 -16.43
N MET A 35 -1.41 -0.82 -15.96
CA MET A 35 -1.51 -0.54 -14.53
C MET A 35 -2.98 -0.35 -14.13
N TYR A 36 -3.42 -1.05 -13.08
CA TYR A 36 -4.80 -1.11 -12.63
C TYR A 36 -4.92 -0.71 -11.16
N LYS A 37 -5.88 0.19 -10.86
CA LYS A 37 -6.32 0.40 -9.48
C LYS A 37 -7.04 -0.86 -9.02
N LEU A 38 -6.56 -1.46 -7.94
CA LEU A 38 -7.04 -2.76 -7.48
C LEU A 38 -8.52 -2.71 -7.10
N GLU A 39 -9.00 -1.60 -6.54
CA GLU A 39 -10.42 -1.45 -6.20
C GLU A 39 -11.31 -1.45 -7.45
N LYS A 40 -10.81 -0.89 -8.56
CA LYS A 40 -11.51 -0.85 -9.85
C LYS A 40 -11.51 -2.19 -10.58
N ALA A 41 -10.43 -2.95 -10.43
CA ALA A 41 -10.34 -4.30 -10.97
C ALA A 41 -11.26 -5.25 -10.18
N LEU A 42 -11.30 -5.12 -8.85
CA LEU A 42 -12.14 -5.97 -7.99
C LEU A 42 -13.64 -5.76 -8.23
N ASN A 43 -14.08 -4.51 -8.44
CA ASN A 43 -15.49 -4.21 -8.68
C ASN A 43 -15.89 -4.26 -10.17
N ASN A 44 -15.04 -4.82 -11.02
CA ASN A 44 -15.26 -4.95 -12.47
C ASN A 44 -15.59 -3.62 -13.19
N THR A 45 -15.15 -2.47 -12.66
CA THR A 45 -15.30 -1.17 -13.35
C THR A 45 -14.22 -0.91 -14.39
N VAL A 46 -13.24 -1.81 -14.49
CA VAL A 46 -12.24 -1.86 -15.57
C VAL A 46 -12.12 -3.31 -16.00
N GLU A 47 -12.16 -3.56 -17.30
CA GLU A 47 -11.94 -4.89 -17.86
C GLU A 47 -10.49 -5.33 -17.66
N VAL A 48 -10.33 -6.48 -17.00
CA VAL A 48 -9.05 -7.12 -16.76
C VAL A 48 -9.18 -8.58 -17.15
N ASP A 49 -8.32 -9.03 -18.07
CA ASP A 49 -8.13 -10.45 -18.35
C ASP A 49 -6.75 -10.87 -17.83
N PRO A 50 -6.66 -11.44 -16.62
CA PRO A 50 -5.40 -11.86 -16.02
C PRO A 50 -4.64 -12.91 -16.83
N LYS A 51 -5.31 -13.64 -17.75
CA LYS A 51 -4.67 -14.68 -18.57
C LYS A 51 -3.84 -14.11 -19.71
N ARG A 52 -4.02 -12.84 -20.08
CA ARG A 52 -3.26 -12.16 -21.15
C ARG A 52 -1.90 -11.63 -20.70
N PHE A 53 -1.55 -11.76 -19.43
CA PHE A 53 -0.30 -11.25 -18.89
C PHE A 53 0.68 -12.39 -18.62
N ASP A 54 1.93 -12.21 -19.08
CA ASP A 54 3.04 -13.10 -18.76
C ASP A 54 3.41 -13.01 -17.27
N MET A 55 3.16 -11.85 -16.67
CA MET A 55 3.50 -11.56 -15.28
C MET A 55 2.47 -10.62 -14.64
N LEU A 56 2.15 -10.87 -13.37
CA LEU A 56 1.35 -9.96 -12.55
C LEU A 56 2.25 -9.25 -11.54
N GLY A 57 2.01 -7.95 -11.36
CA GLY A 57 2.67 -7.14 -10.34
C GLY A 57 1.68 -6.67 -9.30
N PHE A 58 2.00 -6.77 -8.01
CA PHE A 58 1.19 -6.19 -6.94
C PHE A 58 1.98 -5.13 -6.18
N VAL A 59 1.52 -3.88 -6.20
CA VAL A 59 2.12 -2.78 -5.41
C VAL A 59 1.15 -2.38 -4.29
N LEU A 60 1.44 -2.80 -3.06
CA LEU A 60 0.48 -2.80 -1.96
C LEU A 60 1.03 -2.14 -0.69
N PRO A 61 0.25 -1.29 -0.01
CA PRO A 61 0.62 -0.83 1.32
C PRO A 61 0.48 -1.95 2.35
N ILE A 62 1.28 -1.91 3.41
CA ILE A 62 1.12 -2.79 4.57
C ILE A 62 0.12 -2.14 5.54
N TYR A 63 -1.03 -2.78 5.78
CA TYR A 63 -2.06 -2.33 6.73
C TYR A 63 -2.31 -3.39 7.78
N GLY A 64 -2.25 -3.01 9.06
CA GLY A 64 -2.37 -3.94 10.18
C GLY A 64 -1.37 -5.10 10.06
N PHE A 65 -0.13 -4.82 9.67
CA PHE A 65 0.94 -5.82 9.46
C PHE A 65 0.70 -6.85 8.35
N GLY A 66 -0.28 -6.64 7.47
CA GLY A 66 -0.55 -7.54 6.36
C GLY A 66 -0.97 -6.84 5.08
N SER A 67 -1.35 -7.65 4.11
CA SER A 67 -1.85 -7.16 2.82
C SER A 67 -3.29 -6.66 2.98
N PRO A 68 -3.68 -5.54 2.32
CA PRO A 68 -5.01 -4.96 2.49
C PRO A 68 -6.11 -5.96 2.08
N ARG A 69 -7.24 -5.95 2.81
CA ARG A 69 -8.38 -6.83 2.55
C ARG A 69 -8.83 -6.88 1.09
N ILE A 70 -8.80 -5.73 0.40
CA ILE A 70 -9.17 -5.62 -1.02
C ILE A 70 -8.21 -6.42 -1.91
N ALA A 71 -6.91 -6.44 -1.59
CA ALA A 71 -5.93 -7.24 -2.32
C ALA A 71 -6.19 -8.73 -2.17
N LYS A 72 -6.51 -9.19 -0.95
CA LYS A 72 -6.92 -10.57 -0.68
C LYS A 72 -8.17 -10.95 -1.48
N ALA A 73 -9.21 -10.11 -1.41
CA ALA A 73 -10.46 -10.31 -2.14
C ALA A 73 -10.24 -10.38 -3.67
N TYR A 74 -9.35 -9.55 -4.20
CA TYR A 74 -9.00 -9.59 -5.63
C TYR A 74 -8.26 -10.88 -6.00
N VAL A 75 -7.27 -11.29 -5.21
CA VAL A 75 -6.58 -12.57 -5.43
C VAL A 75 -7.56 -13.74 -5.31
N ASP A 76 -8.53 -13.70 -4.40
CA ASP A 76 -9.59 -14.71 -4.28
C ASP A 76 -10.54 -14.73 -5.49
N ALA A 77 -10.68 -13.64 -6.23
CA ALA A 77 -11.43 -13.59 -7.49
C ALA A 77 -10.62 -14.02 -8.73
N LEU A 78 -9.28 -14.05 -8.65
CA LEU A 78 -8.44 -14.44 -9.80
C LEU A 78 -8.71 -15.89 -10.28
N PRO A 79 -8.62 -16.18 -11.59
CA PRO A 79 -8.63 -17.55 -12.07
C PRO A 79 -7.36 -18.30 -11.62
N ARG A 80 -7.36 -19.63 -11.72
CA ARG A 80 -6.11 -20.40 -11.66
C ARG A 80 -5.25 -20.08 -12.89
N ASN A 81 -3.96 -19.86 -12.70
CA ASN A 81 -2.99 -19.53 -13.75
C ASN A 81 -1.57 -19.79 -13.22
N ASN A 82 -0.61 -20.04 -14.10
CA ASN A 82 0.80 -20.25 -13.79
C ASN A 82 1.68 -19.01 -14.04
N ALA A 83 1.05 -17.84 -14.25
CA ALA A 83 1.77 -16.58 -14.48
C ALA A 83 2.73 -16.25 -13.32
N LYS A 84 3.85 -15.60 -13.65
CA LYS A 84 4.82 -15.13 -12.66
C LYS A 84 4.26 -13.94 -11.89
N VAL A 85 4.60 -13.85 -10.61
CA VAL A 85 4.12 -12.77 -9.74
C VAL A 85 5.26 -12.12 -8.97
N PHE A 86 5.32 -10.80 -9.03
CA PHE A 86 6.11 -9.99 -8.11
C PHE A 86 5.22 -9.15 -7.18
N ILE A 87 5.64 -8.98 -5.94
CA ILE A 87 4.96 -8.19 -4.93
C ILE A 87 5.92 -7.10 -4.40
N ILE A 88 5.49 -5.85 -4.48
CA ILE A 88 6.17 -4.71 -3.88
C ILE A 88 5.30 -4.16 -2.76
N ARG A 89 5.79 -4.28 -1.53
CA ARG A 89 5.12 -3.78 -0.34
C ARG A 89 5.66 -2.40 0.03
N THR A 90 4.78 -1.48 0.37
CA THR A 90 5.19 -0.16 0.86
C THR A 90 4.83 0.00 2.34
N GLY A 91 5.78 0.46 3.16
CA GLY A 91 5.55 0.73 4.57
C GLY A 91 6.55 1.73 5.15
N CYS A 92 6.55 1.88 6.47
CA CYS A 92 7.43 2.81 7.20
C CYS A 92 8.66 2.14 7.84
N SER A 93 8.75 0.80 7.82
CA SER A 93 9.91 0.07 8.37
C SER A 93 10.05 -1.32 7.76
N ASN A 94 11.26 -1.88 7.83
CA ASN A 94 11.59 -3.24 7.39
C ASN A 94 11.81 -4.23 8.56
N GLY A 95 11.14 -4.00 9.70
CA GLY A 95 11.15 -4.90 10.85
C GLY A 95 10.61 -6.30 10.52
N TRP A 96 10.90 -7.28 11.39
CA TRP A 96 10.55 -8.69 11.14
C TRP A 96 9.04 -8.90 10.90
N ILE A 97 8.17 -8.20 11.63
CA ILE A 97 6.71 -8.22 11.43
C ILE A 97 6.37 -7.81 10.00
N ASN A 98 6.90 -6.66 9.56
CA ASN A 98 6.61 -6.15 8.24
C ASN A 98 7.18 -7.05 7.14
N LYS A 99 8.27 -7.78 7.37
CA LYS A 99 8.80 -8.73 6.36
C LYS A 99 7.79 -9.82 5.99
N SER A 100 6.89 -10.17 6.90
CA SER A 100 5.88 -11.22 6.76
C SER A 100 4.51 -10.75 6.23
N ALA A 101 4.34 -9.45 5.93
CA ALA A 101 3.04 -8.87 5.60
C ALA A 101 2.37 -9.40 4.30
N SER A 102 3.15 -9.99 3.39
CA SER A 102 2.70 -10.60 2.13
C SER A 102 2.32 -12.07 2.26
N ILE A 103 2.62 -12.75 3.37
CA ILE A 103 2.59 -14.22 3.45
C ILE A 103 1.21 -14.78 3.14
N SER A 104 0.16 -14.22 3.75
CA SER A 104 -1.22 -14.63 3.51
C SER A 104 -1.60 -14.48 2.02
N LEU A 105 -1.22 -13.37 1.39
CA LEU A 105 -1.49 -13.11 -0.04
C LEU A 105 -0.71 -14.08 -0.95
N MET A 106 0.56 -14.34 -0.62
CA MET A 106 1.40 -15.30 -1.35
C MET A 106 0.83 -16.72 -1.29
N HIS A 107 0.27 -17.11 -0.14
CA HIS A 107 -0.41 -18.40 0.01
C HIS A 107 -1.66 -18.50 -0.87
N GLN A 108 -2.49 -17.46 -0.92
CA GLN A 108 -3.67 -17.40 -1.79
C GLN A 108 -3.28 -17.51 -3.27
N LEU A 109 -2.23 -16.79 -3.69
CA LEU A 109 -1.69 -16.86 -5.06
C LEU A 109 -1.19 -18.27 -5.40
N ARG A 110 -0.38 -18.89 -4.52
CA ARG A 110 0.18 -20.23 -4.75
C ARG A 110 -0.89 -21.32 -4.80
N LYS A 111 -1.94 -21.22 -3.98
CA LYS A 111 -3.12 -22.11 -4.07
C LYS A 111 -3.80 -22.05 -5.44
N LYS A 112 -3.60 -20.97 -6.19
CA LYS A 112 -4.10 -20.76 -7.56
C LYS A 112 -3.04 -20.97 -8.63
N TRP A 113 -1.90 -21.56 -8.26
CA TRP A 113 -0.77 -21.96 -9.10
C TRP A 113 0.12 -20.82 -9.63
N TYR A 114 -0.11 -19.59 -9.17
CA TYR A 114 0.75 -18.47 -9.52
C TYR A 114 2.16 -18.66 -8.93
N ASP A 115 3.18 -18.39 -9.75
CA ASP A 115 4.57 -18.43 -9.30
C ASP A 115 4.99 -17.09 -8.69
N VAL A 116 4.85 -16.97 -7.37
CA VAL A 116 5.41 -15.83 -6.64
C VAL A 116 6.93 -15.98 -6.50
N PHE A 117 7.66 -15.33 -7.42
CA PHE A 117 9.13 -15.38 -7.48
C PHE A 117 9.80 -14.20 -6.77
N TYR A 118 9.12 -13.07 -6.63
CA TYR A 118 9.69 -11.84 -6.06
C TYR A 118 8.74 -11.20 -5.04
N ASP A 119 9.23 -10.94 -3.83
CA ASP A 119 8.54 -10.10 -2.85
C ASP A 119 9.56 -9.20 -2.13
N ARG A 120 9.29 -7.89 -2.11
CA ARG A 120 10.18 -6.90 -1.49
C ARG A 120 9.40 -5.79 -0.82
N ILE A 121 9.89 -5.36 0.33
CA ILE A 121 9.41 -4.17 1.03
C ILE A 121 10.25 -2.93 0.66
N LEU A 122 9.57 -1.82 0.44
CA LEU A 122 10.12 -0.47 0.30
C LEU A 122 9.65 0.38 1.48
N ILE A 123 10.62 1.00 2.17
CA ILE A 123 10.35 2.02 3.18
C ILE A 123 10.10 3.35 2.45
N VAL A 124 8.89 3.89 2.58
CA VAL A 124 8.47 5.15 1.91
C VAL A 124 7.89 6.17 2.89
N SER A 125 6.81 5.81 3.60
CA SER A 125 6.15 6.64 4.59
C SER A 125 5.20 5.76 5.41
N SER A 126 4.77 6.26 6.57
CA SER A 126 3.53 5.78 7.18
C SER A 126 2.34 6.58 6.67
N ASN A 127 1.14 6.04 6.86
CA ASN A 127 -0.12 6.75 6.68
C ASN A 127 -0.92 6.87 7.98
N TRP A 128 -0.44 6.26 9.07
CA TRP A 128 -1.08 6.29 10.38
C TRP A 128 -0.03 6.11 11.47
N LEU A 129 -0.29 6.62 12.68
CA LEU A 129 0.50 6.50 13.91
C LEU A 129 1.93 7.09 13.86
N LEU A 130 2.78 6.60 12.97
CA LEU A 130 4.18 7.00 12.83
C LEU A 130 4.32 8.15 11.83
N ASP A 131 4.08 9.37 12.30
CA ASP A 131 4.31 10.57 11.50
C ASP A 131 5.82 10.78 11.29
N MET A 132 6.23 10.95 10.03
CA MET A 132 7.63 11.10 9.65
C MET A 132 7.84 12.50 9.11
N GLU A 133 8.97 13.12 9.45
CA GLU A 133 9.33 14.43 8.90
C GLU A 133 9.25 14.43 7.36
N GLU A 134 8.69 15.48 6.79
CA GLU A 134 8.40 15.57 5.35
C GLU A 134 9.67 15.47 4.50
N ASP A 135 10.79 16.05 4.96
CA ASP A 135 12.08 15.94 4.26
C ASP A 135 12.62 14.49 4.29
N VAL A 136 12.34 13.72 5.35
CA VAL A 136 12.66 12.29 5.42
C VAL A 136 11.81 11.51 4.41
N VAL A 137 10.50 11.76 4.36
CA VAL A 137 9.58 11.11 3.40
C VAL A 137 9.97 11.43 1.96
N LYS A 138 10.30 12.69 1.68
CA LYS A 138 10.80 13.10 0.36
C LYS A 138 12.10 12.36 0.02
N ARG A 139 13.06 12.30 0.95
CA ARG A 139 14.32 11.57 0.73
C ARG A 139 14.09 10.08 0.47
N LEU A 140 13.17 9.45 1.20
CA LEU A 140 12.81 8.05 0.98
C LEU A 140 12.22 7.83 -0.41
N TYR A 141 11.39 8.75 -0.90
CA TYR A 141 10.89 8.70 -2.28
C TYR A 141 12.01 8.85 -3.30
N GLU A 142 12.91 9.83 -3.16
CA GLU A 142 14.07 10.01 -4.06
C GLU A 142 14.96 8.76 -4.10
N VAL A 143 15.31 8.22 -2.93
CA VAL A 143 16.08 6.96 -2.84
C VAL A 143 15.32 5.81 -3.49
N THR A 144 14.01 5.73 -3.28
CA THR A 144 13.18 4.69 -3.89
C THR A 144 13.24 4.80 -5.42
N ARG A 145 12.99 5.98 -5.98
CA ARG A 145 13.00 6.25 -7.41
C ARG A 145 14.38 6.03 -8.04
N ASP A 146 15.43 6.60 -7.46
CA ASP A 146 16.74 6.73 -8.10
C ASP A 146 17.67 5.54 -7.82
N LYS A 147 17.43 4.82 -6.72
CA LYS A 147 18.29 3.69 -6.31
C LYS A 147 17.55 2.36 -6.28
N LYS A 148 16.40 2.30 -5.61
CA LYS A 148 15.72 1.02 -5.33
C LYS A 148 14.97 0.47 -6.54
N ILE A 149 14.20 1.31 -7.23
CA ILE A 149 13.42 0.91 -8.41
C ILE A 149 14.33 0.35 -9.52
N PRO A 150 15.47 0.97 -9.89
CA PRO A 150 16.38 0.39 -10.88
C PRO A 150 16.87 -1.01 -10.50
N HIS A 151 17.18 -1.23 -9.21
CA HIS A 151 17.58 -2.55 -8.72
C HIS A 151 16.44 -3.57 -8.76
N ILE A 152 15.24 -3.17 -8.32
CA ILE A 152 14.04 -4.00 -8.35
C ILE A 152 13.73 -4.43 -9.79
N VAL A 153 13.76 -3.48 -10.72
CA VAL A 153 13.51 -3.76 -12.14
C VAL A 153 14.53 -4.74 -12.67
N LYS A 154 15.83 -4.55 -12.39
CA LYS A 154 16.87 -5.51 -12.78
C LYS A 154 16.51 -6.92 -12.31
N GLU A 155 16.24 -7.11 -11.01
CA GLU A 155 15.88 -8.42 -10.44
C GLU A 155 14.59 -9.00 -11.03
N ILE A 156 13.56 -8.17 -11.27
CA ILE A 156 12.31 -8.63 -11.90
C ILE A 156 12.57 -9.09 -13.33
N THR A 157 13.38 -8.35 -14.10
CA THR A 157 13.66 -8.68 -15.50
C THR A 157 14.58 -9.88 -15.67
N GLU A 158 15.48 -10.12 -14.71
CA GLU A 158 16.33 -11.30 -14.62
C GLU A 158 15.61 -12.48 -13.94
N GLU A 159 14.37 -12.26 -13.48
CA GLU A 159 13.54 -13.23 -12.76
C GLU A 159 14.24 -13.80 -11.51
N THR A 160 15.09 -12.97 -10.88
CA THR A 160 15.87 -13.30 -9.68
C THR A 160 14.92 -13.63 -8.52
N ARG A 161 14.88 -14.90 -8.14
CA ARG A 161 13.99 -15.37 -7.07
C ARG A 161 14.51 -14.91 -5.71
N ARG A 162 13.72 -14.07 -5.01
CA ARG A 162 14.01 -13.70 -3.62
C ARG A 162 13.51 -14.77 -2.67
N LYS A 163 14.42 -15.40 -1.92
CA LYS A 163 14.08 -16.33 -0.83
C LYS A 163 13.77 -15.52 0.42
N HIS A 164 12.59 -15.72 0.98
CA HIS A 164 12.29 -15.26 2.33
C HIS A 164 12.76 -16.30 3.33
N HIS A 165 13.49 -15.87 4.35
CA HIS A 165 13.73 -16.72 5.52
C HIS A 165 12.37 -17.01 6.17
N ARG A 166 11.99 -18.29 6.19
CA ARG A 166 10.71 -18.75 6.71
C ARG A 166 10.89 -19.21 8.15
N ASP A 167 10.25 -18.49 9.05
CA ASP A 167 10.11 -18.89 10.45
C ASP A 167 8.62 -19.12 10.69
N PHE A 168 8.20 -20.38 10.56
CA PHE A 168 6.79 -20.77 10.59
C PHE A 168 6.02 -20.16 11.78
N PHE A 169 6.61 -20.15 12.97
CA PHE A 169 5.98 -19.58 14.16
C PHE A 169 5.76 -18.07 14.03
N ARG A 170 6.74 -17.34 13.50
CA ARG A 170 6.58 -15.90 13.22
C ARG A 170 5.56 -15.64 12.13
N GLU A 171 5.48 -16.50 11.11
CA GLU A 171 4.48 -16.37 10.04
C GLU A 171 3.05 -16.55 10.58
N VAL A 172 2.83 -17.57 11.41
CA VAL A 172 1.55 -17.80 12.09
C VAL A 172 1.20 -16.63 13.00
N LEU A 173 2.14 -16.19 13.85
CA LEU A 173 1.93 -15.06 14.77
C LEU A 173 1.54 -13.78 14.02
N VAL A 174 2.27 -13.40 12.97
CA VAL A 174 1.96 -12.20 12.18
C VAL A 174 0.60 -12.33 11.50
N THR A 175 0.24 -13.53 11.03
CA THR A 175 -1.08 -13.79 10.43
C THR A 175 -2.21 -13.61 11.45
N VAL A 176 -2.02 -14.07 12.69
CA VAL A 176 -2.99 -13.89 13.78
C VAL A 176 -3.10 -12.42 14.18
N ILE A 177 -1.98 -11.72 14.39
CA ILE A 177 -1.99 -10.28 14.70
C ILE A 177 -2.71 -9.51 13.59
N HIS A 178 -2.38 -9.78 12.33
CA HIS A 178 -3.02 -9.13 11.19
C HIS A 178 -4.52 -9.39 11.14
N PHE A 179 -4.96 -10.62 11.44
CA PHE A 179 -6.37 -10.94 11.55
C PHE A 179 -7.08 -10.09 12.61
N PHE A 180 -6.53 -9.96 13.82
CA PHE A 180 -7.13 -9.11 14.85
C PHE A 180 -7.10 -7.62 14.50
N GLU A 181 -5.98 -7.13 13.95
CA GLU A 181 -5.88 -5.76 13.44
C GLU A 181 -6.92 -5.46 12.35
N GLU A 182 -7.19 -6.41 11.46
CA GLU A 182 -8.17 -6.26 10.37
C GLU A 182 -9.62 -6.41 10.87
N GLN A 183 -9.91 -7.41 11.70
CA GLN A 183 -11.28 -7.74 12.13
C GLN A 183 -11.76 -6.91 13.32
N VAL A 184 -10.84 -6.41 14.15
CA VAL A 184 -11.18 -5.66 15.36
C VAL A 184 -10.67 -4.23 15.25
N GLY A 185 -9.35 -4.04 15.14
CA GLY A 185 -8.73 -2.71 15.15
C GLY A 185 -9.28 -1.78 14.06
N ALA A 186 -9.21 -2.22 12.81
CA ALA A 186 -9.66 -1.45 11.65
C ALA A 186 -11.16 -1.14 11.73
N ARG A 187 -11.96 -2.11 12.16
CA ARG A 187 -13.42 -1.95 12.25
C ARG A 187 -13.82 -0.98 13.36
N LEU A 188 -13.20 -1.09 14.54
CA LEU A 188 -13.41 -0.16 15.66
C LEU A 188 -13.02 1.27 15.27
N TYR A 189 -11.87 1.43 14.62
CA TYR A 189 -11.48 2.74 14.09
C TYR A 189 -12.46 3.26 13.05
N GLY A 190 -12.89 2.40 12.11
CA GLY A 190 -13.93 2.74 11.15
C GLY A 190 -15.20 3.28 11.81
N ARG A 191 -15.64 2.63 12.89
CA ARG A 191 -16.85 3.00 13.63
C ARG A 191 -16.68 4.27 14.45
N SER A 192 -15.47 4.54 14.94
CA SER A 192 -15.16 5.71 15.77
C SER A 192 -15.08 6.99 14.95
N LEU A 193 -14.98 6.90 13.62
CA LEU A 193 -14.94 8.06 12.75
C LEU A 193 -16.20 8.93 12.88
N TRP A 194 -16.00 10.23 12.91
CA TRP A 194 -17.05 11.25 12.93
C TRP A 194 -16.59 12.48 12.18
N ALA A 195 -17.55 13.30 11.72
CA ALA A 195 -17.26 14.56 11.06
C ALA A 195 -17.65 15.74 11.97
N ASN A 196 -16.75 16.71 12.12
CA ASN A 196 -16.97 17.92 12.91
C ASN A 196 -17.76 18.98 12.11
N LYS A 197 -17.99 20.16 12.72
CA LYS A 197 -18.77 21.26 12.13
C LYS A 197 -18.18 21.85 10.83
N LYS A 198 -16.91 21.59 10.52
CA LYS A 198 -16.29 22.01 9.25
C LYS A 198 -16.77 21.18 8.06
N CYS A 199 -17.47 20.07 8.29
CA CYS A 199 -17.94 19.21 7.20
C CYS A 199 -18.99 19.91 6.32
N THR A 200 -18.60 20.21 5.08
CA THR A 200 -19.48 20.78 4.04
C THR A 200 -20.43 19.76 3.40
N LYS A 201 -20.44 18.51 3.88
CA LYS A 201 -21.21 17.39 3.30
C LYS A 201 -20.97 17.18 1.79
N CYS A 202 -19.77 17.47 1.29
CA CYS A 202 -19.39 17.28 -0.11
C CYS A 202 -19.34 15.80 -0.58
N ARG A 203 -19.46 14.84 0.36
CA ARG A 203 -19.49 13.38 0.13
C ARG A 203 -18.24 12.79 -0.55
N LEU A 204 -17.13 13.52 -0.60
CA LEU A 204 -15.87 12.98 -1.16
C LEU A 204 -15.37 11.76 -0.40
N CYS A 205 -15.53 11.73 0.93
CA CYS A 205 -15.12 10.60 1.77
C CYS A 205 -15.93 9.32 1.52
N GLU A 206 -17.22 9.45 1.25
CA GLU A 206 -18.11 8.35 0.82
C GLU A 206 -17.68 7.84 -0.55
N LYS A 207 -17.61 8.71 -1.55
CA LYS A 207 -17.22 8.37 -2.94
C LYS A 207 -15.84 7.74 -3.06
N ARG A 208 -14.90 8.13 -2.19
CA ARG A 208 -13.51 7.64 -2.20
C ARG A 208 -13.28 6.46 -1.28
N CYS A 209 -14.24 6.07 -0.44
CA CYS A 209 -14.07 4.95 0.46
C CYS A 209 -14.05 3.64 -0.35
N PRO A 210 -12.94 2.91 -0.38
CA PRO A 210 -12.82 1.75 -1.25
C PRO A 210 -13.61 0.51 -0.77
N VAL A 211 -14.19 0.61 0.43
CA VAL A 211 -14.90 -0.47 1.14
C VAL A 211 -16.26 -0.02 1.66
N GLY A 212 -16.77 1.13 1.18
CA GLY A 212 -18.10 1.62 1.55
C GLY A 212 -18.31 1.89 3.04
N ASN A 213 -17.25 2.22 3.80
CA ASN A 213 -17.36 2.43 5.24
C ASN A 213 -18.09 3.73 5.63
N ILE A 214 -18.16 4.71 4.74
CA ILE A 214 -18.76 6.02 5.02
C ILE A 214 -20.05 6.14 4.20
N ASN A 215 -21.15 6.53 4.82
CA ASN A 215 -22.43 6.78 4.16
C ASN A 215 -23.10 8.08 4.64
N PHE A 216 -23.97 8.64 3.81
CA PHE A 216 -24.78 9.84 4.06
C PHE A 216 -26.30 9.61 3.91
N GLU A 217 -26.78 8.37 4.04
CA GLU A 217 -28.19 7.99 3.81
C GLU A 217 -29.18 8.85 4.63
N THR A 218 -28.82 9.21 5.87
CA THR A 218 -29.65 10.05 6.75
C THR A 218 -29.35 11.55 6.65
N GLY A 219 -28.70 12.01 5.58
CA GLY A 219 -28.30 13.41 5.41
C GLY A 219 -27.14 13.88 6.30
N SER A 220 -26.51 12.96 7.04
CA SER A 220 -25.40 13.20 7.96
C SER A 220 -24.31 12.14 7.80
N PHE A 221 -23.07 12.49 8.17
CA PHE A 221 -21.94 11.57 8.10
C PHE A 221 -22.15 10.40 9.06
N ARG A 222 -22.10 9.17 8.54
CA ARG A 222 -22.06 7.94 9.34
C ARG A 222 -20.91 7.07 8.88
N ALA A 223 -20.25 6.44 9.85
CA ALA A 223 -19.16 5.51 9.61
C ALA A 223 -19.49 4.12 10.16
N GLY A 224 -19.19 3.09 9.37
CA GLY A 224 -19.49 1.69 9.65
C GLY A 224 -18.29 0.88 10.13
N TRP A 225 -18.36 -0.43 9.91
CA TRP A 225 -17.40 -1.43 10.41
C TRP A 225 -16.54 -2.07 9.30
N GLN A 226 -16.48 -1.47 8.11
CA GLN A 226 -15.78 -2.00 6.94
C GLN A 226 -14.40 -1.37 6.71
N CYS A 227 -13.93 -0.50 7.60
CA CYS A 227 -12.64 0.19 7.45
C CYS A 227 -11.46 -0.78 7.35
N ILE A 228 -10.42 -0.33 6.63
CA ILE A 228 -9.19 -1.10 6.31
C ILE A 228 -7.91 -0.27 6.53
N TRP A 229 -7.94 0.73 7.43
CA TRP A 229 -6.80 1.60 7.75
C TRP A 229 -6.20 2.43 6.61
N CYS A 230 -6.89 2.58 5.47
CA CYS A 230 -6.31 3.28 4.33
C CYS A 230 -6.16 4.80 4.51
N MET A 231 -6.90 5.40 5.47
CA MET A 231 -6.94 6.84 5.75
C MET A 231 -7.34 7.75 4.57
N LYS A 232 -7.84 7.18 3.46
CA LYS A 232 -8.25 7.93 2.27
C LYS A 232 -9.39 8.90 2.58
N CYS A 233 -10.35 8.53 3.44
CA CYS A 233 -11.43 9.44 3.84
C CYS A 233 -10.89 10.65 4.63
N VAL A 234 -10.02 10.40 5.62
CA VAL A 234 -9.46 11.42 6.52
C VAL A 234 -8.64 12.45 5.73
N TYR A 235 -7.56 12.02 5.08
CA TYR A 235 -6.62 12.96 4.45
C TYR A 235 -7.06 13.52 3.10
N SER A 236 -8.20 13.06 2.57
CA SER A 236 -8.76 13.62 1.35
C SER A 236 -9.97 14.53 1.59
N CYS A 237 -10.33 14.75 2.86
CA CYS A 237 -11.31 15.74 3.25
C CYS A 237 -10.71 17.15 3.08
N PRO A 238 -11.27 18.01 2.22
CA PRO A 238 -10.73 19.35 1.98
C PRO A 238 -10.78 20.23 3.24
N GLU A 239 -11.78 20.01 4.10
CA GLU A 239 -12.01 20.78 5.33
C GLU A 239 -11.32 20.20 6.56
N ASN A 240 -10.55 19.11 6.39
CA ASN A 240 -9.97 18.34 7.49
C ASN A 240 -10.99 18.06 8.63
N ALA A 241 -12.20 17.63 8.25
CA ALA A 241 -13.34 17.55 9.16
C ALA A 241 -13.54 16.17 9.81
N ILE A 242 -12.80 15.14 9.40
CA ILE A 242 -13.03 13.75 9.81
C ILE A 242 -12.00 13.35 10.89
N HIS A 243 -12.50 12.98 12.07
CA HIS A 243 -11.72 12.60 13.26
C HIS A 243 -12.22 11.29 13.86
N SER A 244 -11.55 10.76 14.87
CA SER A 244 -11.86 9.46 15.48
C SER A 244 -12.07 9.55 16.99
N ARG A 245 -13.25 9.16 17.50
CA ARG A 245 -13.49 9.21 18.95
C ARG A 245 -12.56 8.25 19.69
N GLY A 246 -11.74 8.78 20.60
CA GLY A 246 -10.85 7.97 21.46
C GLY A 246 -9.67 7.31 20.76
N LEU A 247 -9.46 7.57 19.46
CA LEU A 247 -8.38 6.97 18.67
C LEU A 247 -7.57 8.01 17.87
N ASP A 248 -7.68 9.30 18.20
CA ASP A 248 -7.09 10.39 17.40
C ASP A 248 -5.56 10.32 17.28
N ILE A 249 -4.87 9.62 18.19
CA ILE A 249 -3.41 9.39 18.12
C ILE A 249 -2.97 8.68 16.84
N VAL A 250 -3.89 7.97 16.16
CA VAL A 250 -3.57 7.27 14.92
C VAL A 250 -3.54 8.20 13.70
N GLN A 251 -4.13 9.40 13.80
CA GLN A 251 -4.20 10.38 12.72
C GLN A 251 -3.07 11.39 12.84
N PHE A 252 -2.50 11.81 11.72
CA PHE A 252 -1.53 12.89 11.71
C PHE A 252 -2.24 14.23 11.94
N LYS A 253 -1.81 14.98 12.96
CA LYS A 253 -2.48 16.21 13.40
C LYS A 253 -2.55 17.27 12.29
N ASN A 254 -1.52 17.33 11.45
CA ASN A 254 -1.39 18.33 10.38
C ASN A 254 -1.89 17.84 9.01
N GLY A 255 -2.58 16.70 8.99
CA GLY A 255 -2.96 16.02 7.74
C GLY A 255 -1.76 15.36 7.05
N PHE A 256 -1.97 14.86 5.83
CA PHE A 256 -0.93 14.17 5.07
C PHE A 256 -1.14 14.30 3.57
N ASN A 257 -0.21 14.96 2.88
CA ASN A 257 -0.26 15.12 1.42
C ASN A 257 1.03 14.63 0.78
N TYR A 258 1.11 13.33 0.51
CA TYR A 258 2.28 12.70 -0.09
C TYR A 258 2.69 13.34 -1.42
N LYS A 259 1.72 13.67 -2.29
CA LYS A 259 1.99 14.32 -3.58
C LYS A 259 2.69 15.67 -3.37
N TRP A 260 2.25 16.47 -2.41
CA TRP A 260 2.90 17.74 -2.12
C TRP A 260 4.31 17.52 -1.54
N ILE A 261 4.47 16.59 -0.59
CA ILE A 261 5.74 16.28 0.07
C ILE A 261 6.83 15.86 -0.93
N ILE A 262 6.51 15.05 -1.94
CA ILE A 262 7.52 14.61 -2.91
C ILE A 262 7.86 15.67 -3.97
N ASN A 263 7.01 16.69 -4.17
CA ASN A 263 7.19 17.73 -5.19
C ASN A 263 7.69 19.08 -4.62
N ARG A 264 7.64 19.31 -3.30
CA ARG A 264 8.22 20.50 -2.67
C ARG A 264 9.74 20.54 -2.81
N ARG A 265 10.35 21.71 -2.63
CA ARG A 265 11.82 21.85 -2.52
C ARG A 265 12.32 21.20 -1.22
N PHE A 266 13.53 20.62 -1.28
CA PHE A 266 14.16 20.02 -0.11
C PHE A 266 14.67 21.15 0.78
N ASN A 267 14.36 21.12 2.08
CA ASN A 267 14.96 22.07 3.01
C ASN A 267 16.37 21.57 3.31
N GLN A 268 17.42 22.36 3.07
CA GLN A 268 18.83 21.94 3.19
C GLN A 268 19.29 21.60 4.63
N LYS A 269 18.36 21.34 5.55
CA LYS A 269 18.66 20.90 6.91
C LYS A 269 19.14 19.43 6.89
N LYS A 270 20.06 19.12 7.78
CA LYS A 270 20.53 17.75 8.03
C LYS A 270 19.34 16.89 8.45
N LEU A 271 19.11 15.76 7.76
CA LEU A 271 18.04 14.83 8.08
C LEU A 271 18.27 14.21 9.47
N ASN A 272 17.26 14.32 10.34
CA ASN A 272 17.28 13.65 11.63
C ASN A 272 16.70 12.23 11.48
N VAL A 273 17.55 11.25 11.17
CA VAL A 273 17.15 9.85 11.02
C VAL A 273 18.06 8.92 11.80
N ASN A 274 17.50 7.82 12.31
CA ASN A 274 18.29 6.82 13.01
C ASN A 274 19.25 6.08 12.05
N LYS A 275 20.32 5.50 12.62
CA LYS A 275 21.39 4.79 11.88
C LYS A 275 20.85 3.68 10.96
N LYS A 276 19.77 3.00 11.36
CA LYS A 276 19.17 1.91 10.58
C LYS A 276 18.49 2.43 9.31
N LEU A 277 17.76 3.53 9.41
CA LEU A 277 17.11 4.18 8.27
C LEU A 277 18.14 4.81 7.33
N TRP A 278 19.19 5.41 7.89
CA TRP A 278 20.32 5.91 7.10
C TRP A 278 20.97 4.80 6.27
N LYS A 279 21.34 3.67 6.90
CA LYS A 279 21.89 2.50 6.20
C LYS A 279 20.96 1.96 5.12
N TYR A 280 19.65 1.99 5.34
CA TYR A 280 18.67 1.61 4.31
C TYR A 280 18.69 2.56 3.10
N MET A 281 18.90 3.87 3.31
CA MET A 281 18.94 4.84 2.22
C MET A 281 20.20 4.74 1.34
N GLU A 282 21.29 4.25 1.91
CA GLU A 282 22.57 4.06 1.21
C GLU A 282 22.62 2.75 0.43
N ASP A 283 22.13 1.67 1.03
CA ASP A 283 22.14 0.31 0.48
C ASP A 283 21.11 0.16 -0.65
N LYS A 284 21.48 -0.31 -1.85
CA LYS A 284 20.51 -0.50 -2.95
C LYS A 284 19.73 -1.81 -2.89
N GLU A 285 20.25 -2.81 -2.17
CA GLU A 285 19.77 -4.20 -2.15
C GLU A 285 18.76 -4.47 -1.03
N LYS A 286 18.94 -3.78 0.11
CA LYS A 286 18.00 -3.77 1.25
C LYS A 286 16.69 -3.05 0.95
#